data_AF-A0A6V8Q7N3-F1
#
_entry.id   AF-A0A6V8Q7N3-F1
#
_cell.length_a   1.000
_cell.length_b   1.000
_cell.length_c   1.000
_cell.angle_alpha   90.00
_cell.angle_beta   90.00
_cell.angle_gamma   90.00
#
_symmetry.space_group_name_H-M   'P 1'
#
loop_
_entity.id
_entity.type
_entity.pdbx_description
1 polymer ?
#
loop_
_entity_poly.entity_id
_entity_poly.type
_entity_poly.pdbx_seq_one_letter_code
_entity_poly.pdbx_strand_id
1 'polypeptide(L)'
;EKDYNTNERDVIKGPVVALFNKDKEIVDTGLVERAIDFVRRNTGSKSYLVEGRRIDRPDYPEEVIRETIVNAIAHRDYTISGTDVELSIYGDRLEVISPGRLPNTVTVERMKTGYRVTRNELIKEVLRDYHYVEATGLGVPRKIIAGMLKHNGTEPDLIEEEYSFMVRLWREKTEG
;
A
#
# COMPACT_ATOMS: atom_id res chain seq x y z
N GLU A 1 17.80 14.44 -4.53
CA GLU A 1 17.13 15.75 -4.44
C GLU A 1 15.70 15.46 -4.00
N LYS A 2 15.26 15.93 -2.82
CA LYS A 2 13.89 15.66 -2.34
C LYS A 2 12.93 16.41 -3.26
N ASP A 3 12.10 15.68 -3.98
CA ASP A 3 11.09 16.24 -4.86
C ASP A 3 10.01 16.93 -3.99
N TYR A 4 10.03 18.26 -3.95
CA TYR A 4 9.18 19.08 -3.07
C TYR A 4 7.73 19.21 -3.58
N ASN A 5 7.39 18.60 -4.71
CA ASN A 5 6.04 18.64 -5.30
C ASN A 5 5.08 17.58 -4.71
N THR A 6 5.06 17.43 -3.39
CA THR A 6 4.04 16.60 -2.72
C THR A 6 2.73 17.37 -2.67
N ASN A 7 1.66 16.81 -3.22
CA ASN A 7 0.33 17.41 -3.16
C ASN A 7 -0.27 17.24 -1.77
N GLU A 8 -0.14 16.04 -1.19
CA GLU A 8 -0.68 15.70 0.14
C GLU A 8 0.23 14.68 0.84
N ARG A 9 0.37 14.80 2.16
CA ARG A 9 1.18 13.90 3.01
C ARG A 9 0.42 13.56 4.28
N ASP A 10 0.37 12.28 4.62
CA ASP A 10 -0.23 11.82 5.88
C ASP A 10 0.66 10.80 6.59
N VAL A 11 0.62 10.87 7.93
CA VAL A 11 1.27 9.92 8.83
C VAL A 11 0.18 9.16 9.55
N ILE A 12 0.01 7.88 9.20
CA ILE A 12 -1.16 7.13 9.66
C ILE A 12 -0.92 6.60 11.08
N LYS A 13 -1.65 7.15 12.05
CA LYS A 13 -1.60 6.75 13.47
C LYS A 13 -2.95 6.23 13.97
N GLY A 14 -2.92 5.21 14.83
CA GLY A 14 -4.12 4.61 15.43
C GLY A 14 -4.16 3.08 15.33
N PRO A 15 -5.31 2.46 15.66
CA PRO A 15 -5.47 1.00 15.61
C PRO A 15 -5.33 0.46 14.19
N VAL A 16 -4.45 -0.54 14.00
CA VAL A 16 -4.20 -1.18 12.70
C VAL A 16 -5.48 -1.79 12.13
N VAL A 17 -6.21 -2.53 12.97
CA VAL A 17 -7.43 -3.23 12.60
C VAL A 17 -8.66 -2.41 12.94
N ALA A 18 -9.70 -2.55 12.13
CA ALA A 18 -11.01 -1.98 12.42
C ALA A 18 -11.62 -2.59 13.69
N LEU A 19 -12.45 -1.81 14.38
CA LEU A 19 -13.26 -2.28 15.50
C LEU A 19 -14.54 -2.91 14.95
N PHE A 20 -14.84 -4.14 15.34
CA PHE A 20 -16.05 -4.85 14.92
C PHE A 20 -17.05 -4.97 16.07
N ASN A 21 -18.34 -4.87 15.77
CA ASN A 21 -19.39 -5.25 16.72
C ASN A 21 -19.56 -6.78 16.76
N LYS A 22 -20.50 -7.26 17.58
CA LYS A 22 -20.81 -8.69 17.71
C LYS A 22 -21.32 -9.32 16.41
N ASP A 23 -21.88 -8.51 15.51
CA ASP A 23 -22.42 -8.92 14.22
C ASP A 23 -21.38 -8.84 13.08
N LYS A 24 -20.11 -8.57 13.42
CA LYS A 24 -18.98 -8.40 12.49
C LYS A 24 -19.09 -7.20 11.55
N GLU A 25 -19.87 -6.19 11.94
CA GLU A 25 -19.93 -4.92 11.24
C GLU A 25 -18.84 -3.98 11.79
N ILE A 26 -18.25 -3.17 10.90
CA ILE A 26 -17.25 -2.18 11.28
C ILE A 26 -17.93 -1.05 12.06
N VAL A 27 -17.50 -0.86 13.30
CA VAL A 27 -17.93 0.23 14.20
C VAL A 27 -17.00 1.43 14.09
N ASP A 28 -15.70 1.17 13.95
CA ASP A 28 -14.68 2.19 13.73
C ASP A 28 -13.61 1.66 12.77
N THR A 29 -13.12 2.53 11.89
CA THR A 29 -12.20 2.14 10.82
C THR A 29 -10.78 1.91 11.35
N GLY A 30 -10.07 0.96 10.76
CA GLY A 30 -8.65 0.71 11.04
C GLY A 30 -7.75 1.65 10.25
N LEU A 31 -6.44 1.51 10.44
CA LEU A 31 -5.45 2.27 9.65
C LEU A 31 -5.54 1.95 8.16
N VAL A 32 -5.84 0.70 7.82
CA VAL A 32 -5.90 0.26 6.41
C VAL A 32 -7.05 0.96 5.68
N GLU A 33 -8.24 0.98 6.27
CA GLU A 33 -9.41 1.66 5.68
C GLU A 33 -9.19 3.17 5.60
N ARG A 34 -8.64 3.79 6.66
CA ARG A 34 -8.29 5.22 6.65
C ARG A 34 -7.29 5.56 5.57
N ALA A 35 -6.29 4.70 5.34
CA ALA A 35 -5.29 4.89 4.29
C ALA A 35 -5.92 4.85 2.89
N ILE A 36 -6.79 3.88 2.64
CA ILE A 36 -7.52 3.75 1.36
C ILE A 36 -8.38 5.00 1.14
N ASP A 37 -9.10 5.45 2.17
CA ASP A 37 -9.89 6.67 2.11
C ASP A 37 -9.08 7.94 1.91
N PHE A 38 -7.88 8.02 2.50
CA PHE A 38 -6.95 9.12 2.27
C PHE A 38 -6.49 9.15 0.80
N VAL A 39 -6.05 8.02 0.25
CA VAL A 39 -5.64 7.94 -1.15
C VAL A 39 -6.80 8.27 -2.08
N ARG A 40 -7.98 7.67 -1.86
CA ARG A 40 -9.18 7.89 -2.68
C ARG A 40 -9.62 9.36 -2.70
N ARG A 41 -9.54 10.07 -1.58
CA ARG A 41 -9.95 11.48 -1.49
C ARG A 41 -8.94 12.45 -2.11
N ASN A 42 -7.67 12.07 -2.13
CA ASN A 42 -6.57 12.91 -2.58
C ASN A 42 -6.00 12.49 -3.94
N THR A 43 -6.65 11.53 -4.62
CA THR A 43 -6.32 11.12 -5.98
C THR A 43 -7.53 11.22 -6.88
N GLY A 44 -7.30 11.32 -8.19
CA GLY A 44 -8.35 11.46 -9.18
C GLY A 44 -9.03 10.14 -9.49
N SER A 45 -10.08 10.25 -10.29
CA SER A 45 -10.66 9.13 -11.02
C SER A 45 -10.88 9.55 -12.47
N LYS A 46 -10.65 8.62 -13.39
CA LYS A 46 -10.99 8.78 -14.81
C LYS A 46 -12.35 8.16 -15.06
N SER A 47 -13.22 8.90 -15.74
CA SER A 47 -14.55 8.42 -16.11
C SER A 47 -14.54 7.81 -17.50
N TYR A 48 -15.03 6.59 -17.62
CA TYR A 48 -15.15 5.86 -18.87
C TYR A 48 -16.63 5.66 -19.19
N LEU A 49 -17.00 5.69 -20.47
CA LEU A 49 -18.34 5.30 -20.92
C LEU A 49 -18.28 3.84 -21.41
N VAL A 50 -18.89 2.93 -20.67
CA VAL A 50 -18.98 1.51 -21.00
C VAL A 50 -20.45 1.15 -21.16
N GLU A 51 -20.83 0.70 -22.37
CA GLU A 51 -22.21 0.32 -22.70
C GLU A 51 -23.25 1.43 -22.35
N GLY A 52 -22.88 2.69 -22.58
CA GLY A 52 -23.73 3.86 -22.30
C GLY A 52 -23.82 4.24 -20.82
N ARG A 53 -23.09 3.57 -19.93
CA ARG A 53 -22.99 3.89 -18.50
C ARG A 53 -21.63 4.50 -18.19
N ARG A 54 -21.63 5.57 -17.39
CA ARG A 54 -20.40 6.15 -16.85
C ARG A 54 -19.88 5.25 -15.74
N ILE A 55 -18.63 4.82 -15.85
CA ILE A 55 -17.90 4.07 -14.84
C ILE A 55 -16.69 4.91 -14.45
N ASP A 56 -16.61 5.29 -13.18
CA ASP A 56 -15.46 5.99 -12.63
C ASP A 56 -14.41 4.98 -12.19
N ARG A 57 -13.19 5.17 -12.66
CA ARG A 57 -12.05 4.32 -12.36
C ARG A 57 -11.04 5.14 -11.55
N PRO A 58 -10.71 4.74 -10.31
CA PRO A 58 -9.73 5.45 -9.50
C PRO A 58 -8.34 5.39 -10.13
N ASP A 59 -7.48 6.37 -9.85
CA ASP A 59 -6.09 6.39 -10.32
C ASP A 59 -5.31 5.13 -9.91
N TYR A 60 -5.60 4.62 -8.71
CA TYR A 60 -4.99 3.43 -8.13
C TYR A 60 -6.08 2.44 -7.70
N PRO A 61 -5.89 1.13 -7.92
CA PRO A 61 -6.83 0.11 -7.42
C PRO A 61 -6.82 0.07 -5.89
N GLU A 62 -8.01 0.02 -5.27
CA GLU A 62 -8.13 -0.10 -3.81
C GLU A 62 -7.41 -1.35 -3.27
N GLU A 63 -7.44 -2.47 -4.01
CA GLU A 63 -6.72 -3.70 -3.63
C GLU A 63 -5.20 -3.50 -3.59
N VAL A 64 -4.64 -2.76 -4.55
CA VAL A 64 -3.19 -2.45 -4.58
C VAL A 64 -2.83 -1.57 -3.39
N ILE A 65 -3.61 -0.53 -3.12
CA ILE A 65 -3.38 0.36 -1.97
C ILE A 65 -3.42 -0.47 -0.68
N ARG A 66 -4.50 -1.23 -0.48
CA ARG A 66 -4.69 -2.09 0.70
C ARG A 66 -3.50 -3.01 0.92
N GLU A 67 -3.08 -3.74 -0.10
CA GLU A 67 -1.94 -4.68 0.00
C GLU A 67 -0.63 -3.95 0.32
N THR A 68 -0.41 -2.78 -0.27
CA THR A 68 0.79 -1.96 -0.02
C THR A 68 0.85 -1.49 1.42
N ILE A 69 -0.26 -0.97 1.96
CA ILE A 69 -0.36 -0.50 3.35
C ILE A 69 -0.22 -1.65 4.35
N VAL A 70 -0.90 -2.76 4.10
CA VAL A 70 -0.82 -3.95 4.95
C VAL A 70 0.61 -4.49 4.99
N ASN A 71 1.31 -4.56 3.85
CA ASN A 71 2.70 -4.99 3.81
C ASN A 71 3.64 -4.00 4.52
N ALA A 72 3.41 -2.70 4.38
CA ALA A 72 4.17 -1.69 5.12
C ALA A 72 4.02 -1.87 6.63
N ILE A 73 2.79 -2.08 7.13
CA ILE A 73 2.55 -2.33 8.57
C ILE A 73 3.16 -3.66 9.01
N ALA A 74 2.93 -4.75 8.28
CA ALA A 74 3.39 -6.09 8.66
C ALA A 74 4.93 -6.20 8.74
N HIS A 75 5.62 -5.53 7.81
CA HIS A 75 7.08 -5.64 7.65
C HIS A 75 7.86 -4.45 8.22
N ARG A 76 7.18 -3.45 8.78
CA ARG A 76 7.79 -2.34 9.52
C ARG A 76 8.77 -2.84 10.57
N ASP A 77 9.92 -2.18 10.66
CA ASP A 77 10.84 -2.36 11.76
C ASP A 77 10.35 -1.55 12.98
N TYR A 78 9.69 -2.26 13.91
CA TYR A 78 9.15 -1.66 15.13
C TYR A 78 10.23 -1.30 16.16
N THR A 79 11.50 -1.64 15.93
CA THR A 79 12.60 -1.20 16.80
C THR A 79 13.01 0.25 16.53
N ILE A 80 12.67 0.79 15.35
CA ILE A 80 12.93 2.18 14.99
C ILE A 80 11.81 3.06 15.57
N SER A 81 12.15 3.82 16.61
CA SER A 81 11.24 4.77 17.25
C SER A 81 11.21 6.13 16.55
N GLY A 82 10.10 6.86 16.67
CA GLY A 82 9.99 8.25 16.19
C GLY A 82 9.71 8.41 14.69
N THR A 83 9.45 7.31 13.99
CA THR A 83 9.03 7.28 12.59
C THR A 83 7.85 6.35 12.42
N ASP A 84 7.02 6.55 11.40
CA ASP A 84 5.78 5.82 11.16
C ASP A 84 5.70 5.40 9.69
N VAL A 85 4.69 4.61 9.32
CA VAL A 85 4.39 4.40 7.89
C VAL A 85 3.84 5.70 7.32
N GLU A 86 4.42 6.16 6.23
CA GLU A 86 4.12 7.45 5.62
C GLU A 86 3.54 7.26 4.21
N LEU A 87 2.51 8.03 3.89
CA LEU A 87 1.92 8.12 2.56
C LEU A 87 2.14 9.51 2.00
N SER A 88 2.72 9.57 0.81
CA SER A 88 2.99 10.81 0.08
C SER A 88 2.40 10.73 -1.31
N ILE A 89 1.49 11.67 -1.64
CA ILE A 89 0.82 11.74 -2.95
C ILE A 89 1.45 12.87 -3.76
N TYR A 90 1.86 12.54 -4.97
CA TYR A 90 2.44 13.46 -5.95
C TYR A 90 1.51 13.58 -7.16
N GLY A 91 1.84 14.50 -8.08
CA GLY A 91 1.07 14.68 -9.32
C GLY A 91 1.04 13.45 -10.23
N ASP A 92 2.03 12.56 -10.12
CA ASP A 92 2.26 11.43 -11.01
C ASP A 92 2.41 10.08 -10.29
N ARG A 93 2.45 10.06 -8.96
CA ARG A 93 2.70 8.85 -8.17
C ARG A 93 2.16 8.93 -6.74
N LEU A 94 2.02 7.76 -6.12
CA LEU A 94 1.81 7.56 -4.69
C LEU A 94 3.03 6.82 -4.14
N GLU A 95 3.61 7.33 -3.06
CA GLU A 95 4.72 6.68 -2.35
C GLU A 95 4.25 6.23 -0.96
N VAL A 96 4.53 4.97 -0.63
CA VAL A 96 4.32 4.39 0.70
C VAL A 96 5.68 4.03 1.28
N ILE A 97 6.06 4.68 2.37
CA ILE A 97 7.36 4.52 3.02
C ILE A 97 7.18 3.80 4.34
N SER A 98 7.84 2.65 4.49
CA SER A 98 7.87 1.88 5.72
C SER A 98 9.24 1.98 6.39
N PRO A 99 9.31 2.20 7.72
CA PRO A 99 10.56 2.15 8.46
C PRO A 99 11.24 0.78 8.41
N GLY A 100 12.56 0.79 8.24
CA GLY A 100 13.43 -0.38 8.15
C GLY A 100 13.65 -0.85 6.71
N ARG A 101 14.89 -1.24 6.42
CA ARG A 101 15.31 -1.85 5.15
C ARG A 101 14.74 -3.26 4.97
N LEU A 102 15.12 -4.04 3.96
CA LEU A 102 14.73 -5.46 3.88
C LEU A 102 15.55 -6.34 4.84
N PRO A 103 15.03 -7.49 5.32
CA PRO A 103 15.86 -8.45 6.05
C PRO A 103 17.05 -8.87 5.18
N ASN A 104 18.25 -9.04 5.76
CA ASN A 104 19.49 -9.34 5.01
C ASN A 104 19.41 -10.54 4.05
N THR A 105 18.42 -11.42 4.22
CA THR A 105 18.18 -12.61 3.38
C THR A 105 17.27 -12.34 2.17
N VAL A 106 16.66 -11.16 2.08
CA VAL A 106 15.66 -10.76 1.07
C VAL A 106 16.25 -9.64 0.23
N THR A 107 16.11 -9.75 -1.08
CA THR A 107 16.37 -8.66 -2.03
C THR A 107 15.06 -8.28 -2.72
N VAL A 108 15.00 -7.09 -3.33
CA VAL A 108 13.86 -6.66 -4.15
C VAL A 108 13.52 -7.71 -5.22
N GLU A 109 14.53 -8.22 -5.93
CA GLU A 109 14.34 -9.27 -6.95
C GLU A 109 13.71 -10.54 -6.38
N ARG A 110 14.15 -10.99 -5.20
CA ARG A 110 13.54 -12.15 -4.54
C ARG A 110 12.12 -11.86 -4.05
N MET A 111 11.85 -10.65 -3.58
CA MET A 111 10.49 -10.24 -3.21
C MET A 111 9.54 -10.32 -4.41
N LYS A 112 9.99 -9.90 -5.60
CA LYS A 112 9.22 -10.01 -6.85
C LYS A 112 8.89 -11.45 -7.24
N THR A 113 9.64 -12.46 -6.78
CA THR A 113 9.31 -13.88 -7.01
C THR A 113 8.35 -14.47 -5.96
N GLY A 114 7.96 -13.68 -4.95
CA GLY A 114 7.14 -14.13 -3.84
C GLY A 114 7.94 -14.72 -2.66
N TYR A 115 9.26 -14.54 -2.64
CA TYR A 115 10.06 -14.88 -1.47
C TYR A 115 9.66 -13.99 -0.29
N ARG A 116 9.43 -14.62 0.87
CA ARG A 116 8.92 -13.95 2.05
C ARG A 116 9.74 -14.28 3.29
N VAL A 117 9.91 -13.27 4.13
CA VAL A 117 10.46 -13.42 5.48
C VAL A 117 9.60 -12.57 6.40
N THR A 118 9.10 -13.17 7.47
CA THR A 118 8.37 -12.42 8.50
C THR A 118 9.37 -11.86 9.50
N ARG A 119 9.25 -10.58 9.83
CA ARG A 119 9.95 -9.99 10.97
C ARG A 119 9.17 -10.14 12.27
N ASN A 120 7.86 -9.90 12.19
CA ASN A 120 6.96 -9.83 13.32
C ASN A 120 5.85 -10.88 13.16
N GLU A 121 6.05 -12.11 13.66
CA GLU A 121 5.05 -13.18 13.52
C GLU A 121 3.73 -12.84 14.22
N LEU A 122 3.77 -12.23 15.41
CA LEU A 122 2.56 -11.81 16.13
C LEU A 122 1.71 -10.81 15.34
N ILE A 123 2.36 -9.81 14.70
CA ILE A 123 1.65 -8.81 13.89
C ILE A 123 1.00 -9.49 12.68
N LYS A 124 1.73 -10.40 12.03
CA LYS A 124 1.23 -11.16 10.90
C LYS A 124 0.07 -12.08 11.27
N GLU A 125 0.09 -12.68 12.45
CA GLU A 125 -1.01 -13.50 12.98
C GLU A 125 -2.25 -12.64 13.22
N VAL A 126 -2.13 -11.51 13.91
CA VAL A 126 -3.25 -10.57 14.09
C VAL A 126 -3.81 -10.11 12.74
N LEU A 127 -2.96 -9.73 11.79
CA LEU A 127 -3.42 -9.33 10.45
C LEU A 127 -4.09 -10.49 9.70
N ARG A 128 -3.69 -11.74 9.94
CA ARG A 128 -4.33 -12.92 9.34
C ARG A 128 -5.71 -13.17 9.95
N ASP A 129 -5.83 -13.08 11.27
CA ASP A 129 -7.08 -13.32 12.00
C ASP A 129 -8.17 -12.31 11.59
N TYR A 130 -7.75 -11.09 11.24
CA TYR A 130 -8.61 -10.03 10.72
C TYR A 130 -8.72 -10.02 9.19
N HIS A 131 -8.24 -11.08 8.51
CA HIS A 131 -8.31 -11.25 7.06
C HIS A 131 -7.62 -10.14 6.23
N TYR A 132 -6.66 -9.41 6.82
CA TYR A 132 -5.85 -8.43 6.12
C TYR A 132 -4.77 -9.06 5.23
N VAL A 133 -4.14 -10.15 5.69
CA VAL A 133 -3.04 -10.83 4.99
C VAL A 133 -3.39 -12.27 4.63
N GLU A 134 -3.07 -12.67 3.40
CA GLU A 134 -3.06 -14.06 2.98
C GLU A 134 -1.65 -14.67 3.15
N ALA A 135 -1.55 -15.87 3.71
CA ALA A 135 -0.27 -16.54 3.94
C ALA A 135 0.34 -17.18 2.67
N THR A 136 0.23 -16.51 1.52
CA THR A 136 0.63 -17.05 0.20
C THR A 136 1.97 -16.49 -0.30
N GLY A 137 2.43 -15.33 0.19
CA GLY A 137 3.65 -14.67 -0.31
C GLY A 137 3.47 -14.02 -1.69
N LEU A 138 2.25 -14.01 -2.21
CA LEU A 138 1.95 -13.55 -3.56
C LEU A 138 1.45 -12.09 -3.61
N GLY A 139 1.40 -11.41 -2.47
CA GLY A 139 0.94 -10.03 -2.35
C GLY A 139 1.67 -9.08 -3.29
N VAL A 140 2.99 -9.02 -3.19
CA VAL A 140 3.82 -8.17 -4.07
C VAL A 140 3.69 -8.54 -5.56
N PRO A 141 3.95 -9.79 -6.00
CA PRO A 141 3.89 -10.11 -7.42
C PRO A 141 2.48 -10.07 -8.03
N ARG A 142 1.45 -10.57 -7.32
CA ARG A 142 0.10 -10.73 -7.89
C ARG A 142 -0.86 -9.59 -7.59
N LYS A 143 -0.78 -8.98 -6.41
CA LYS A 143 -1.69 -7.92 -6.03
C LYS A 143 -1.10 -6.54 -6.36
N ILE A 144 0.15 -6.29 -6.01
CA ILE A 144 0.77 -4.97 -6.27
C ILE A 144 1.23 -4.86 -7.72
N ILE A 145 2.20 -5.67 -8.16
CA ILE A 145 2.82 -5.54 -9.50
C ILE A 145 1.80 -5.85 -10.60
N ALA A 146 1.21 -7.05 -10.60
CA ALA A 146 0.23 -7.41 -11.61
C ALA A 146 -1.06 -6.57 -11.52
N GLY A 147 -1.43 -6.09 -10.33
CA GLY A 147 -2.57 -5.18 -10.15
C GLY A 147 -2.36 -3.83 -10.83
N MET A 148 -1.19 -3.21 -10.65
CA MET A 148 -0.83 -1.97 -11.34
C MET A 148 -0.73 -2.16 -12.85
N LEU A 149 -0.04 -3.20 -13.31
CA LEU A 149 0.09 -3.50 -14.74
C LEU A 149 -1.28 -3.70 -15.40
N LYS A 150 -2.18 -4.46 -14.77
CA LYS A 150 -3.54 -4.67 -15.25
C LYS A 150 -4.36 -3.37 -15.21
N HIS A 151 -4.11 -2.51 -14.23
CA HIS A 151 -4.87 -1.28 -14.06
C HIS A 151 -4.46 -0.21 -15.06
N ASN A 152 -3.21 0.24 -15.02
CA ASN A 152 -2.77 1.37 -15.81
C ASN A 152 -1.49 1.09 -16.61
N GLY A 153 -1.06 -0.16 -16.72
CA GLY A 153 0.12 -0.56 -17.49
C GLY A 153 1.44 -0.14 -16.85
N THR A 154 1.44 0.40 -15.62
CA THR A 154 2.66 0.81 -14.94
C THR A 154 3.20 -0.29 -14.04
N GLU A 155 4.52 -0.40 -13.96
CA GLU A 155 5.19 -1.24 -12.96
C GLU A 155 5.56 -0.38 -11.75
N PRO A 156 5.25 -0.81 -10.52
CA PRO A 156 5.63 -0.06 -9.32
C PRO A 156 7.13 -0.20 -9.02
N ASP A 157 7.73 0.85 -8.45
CA ASP A 157 9.10 0.75 -7.95
C ASP A 157 9.11 0.22 -6.52
N LEU A 158 10.03 -0.70 -6.24
CA LEU A 158 10.31 -1.24 -4.92
C LEU A 158 11.73 -0.82 -4.55
N ILE A 159 11.86 0.14 -3.65
CA ILE A 159 13.11 0.84 -3.38
C ILE A 159 13.51 0.56 -1.93
N GLU A 160 14.68 -0.06 -1.75
CA GLU A 160 15.32 -0.20 -0.45
C GLU A 160 16.28 0.97 -0.23
N GLU A 161 16.07 1.71 0.85
CA GLU A 161 16.96 2.75 1.32
C GLU A 161 17.67 2.29 2.61
N GLU A 162 18.60 3.12 3.12
CA GLU A 162 19.42 2.77 4.29
C GLU A 162 18.58 2.43 5.54
N TYR A 163 17.47 3.16 5.75
CA TYR A 163 16.62 3.06 6.94
C TYR A 163 15.13 2.86 6.63
N SER A 164 14.78 2.65 5.37
CA SER A 164 13.39 2.60 4.90
C SER A 164 13.24 1.67 3.71
N PHE A 165 12.01 1.22 3.51
CA PHE A 165 11.59 0.56 2.29
C PHE A 165 10.40 1.32 1.70
N MET A 166 10.48 1.66 0.43
CA MET A 166 9.48 2.44 -0.28
C MET A 166 8.84 1.61 -1.39
N VAL A 167 7.51 1.69 -1.47
CA VAL A 167 6.73 1.26 -2.63
C VAL A 167 6.21 2.49 -3.34
N ARG A 168 6.57 2.66 -4.61
CA ARG A 168 6.10 3.76 -5.46
C ARG A 168 5.14 3.21 -6.52
N LEU A 169 3.92 3.71 -6.51
CA LEU A 169 2.87 3.39 -7.46
C LEU A 169 2.72 4.55 -8.45
N TRP A 170 2.88 4.30 -9.74
CA TRP A 170 2.77 5.32 -10.77
C TRP A 170 1.32 5.53 -11.22
N ARG A 171 0.93 6.78 -11.44
CA ARG A 171 -0.31 7.13 -12.14
C ARG A 171 -0.13 6.84 -13.63
N GLU A 172 -1.24 6.53 -14.30
CA GLU A 172 -1.26 6.43 -15.77
C GLU A 172 -0.71 7.72 -16.39
N LYS A 173 0.23 7.61 -17.32
CA LYS A 173 0.69 8.78 -18.08
C LYS A 173 -0.50 9.32 -18.87
N THR A 174 -0.92 10.54 -18.58
CA THR A 174 -1.86 11.25 -19.44
C THR A 174 -1.12 11.57 -20.73
N GLU A 175 -1.42 10.88 -21.82
CA GLU A 175 -1.02 11.37 -23.15
C GLU A 175 -1.66 12.75 -23.32
N GLY A 176 -0.82 13.78 -23.41
CA GLY A 176 -1.23 15.16 -23.67
C GLY A 176 -1.49 15.42 -25.14
#